data_AF-A0A382UIM8-F1
#
_entry.id   AF-A0A382UIM8-F1
#
_cell.length_a   1.000
_cell.length_b   1.000
_cell.length_c   1.000
_cell.angle_alpha   90.00
_cell.angle_beta   90.00
_cell.angle_gamma   90.00
#
_symmetry.space_group_name_H-M   'P 1'
#
loop_
_entity.id
_entity.type
_entity.pdbx_description
1 polymer ?
#
loop_
_entity_poly.entity_id
_entity_poly.type
_entity_poly.pdbx_seq_one_letter_code
_entity_poly.pdbx_strand_id
1 'polypeptide(L)'
;RGADSKHAPIPSLLATAGVHHHLIREGLRTQTGLVVESGEPREVSHFALLFGYGAGAVNPYLAFDTLAGLVREGPLVHTLDIASAEKNFIKAIRKGVIKTMSKMGISTLQGYRGAQIFEAVGLSQEFVNRHFTWTTTRIGGIGITEIQEESQKRQQLAYPATPMTNSHQELPPGGQYQWREGSEYHMWNPNAIAKLQDAVRTNNPKSFEEFTAICNRENKSQYTIRGLLDFNKSGDPVPLDEVEPASAILTRFATGAVSLGSISREAHETMAIAMNRIGARSNTGEGGEDYN
;
A
#
# COMPACT_ATOMS: atom_id res chain seq x y z
N ARG A 1 17.44 -17.39 5.82
CA ARG A 1 17.66 -18.61 6.64
C ARG A 1 18.32 -18.22 7.96
N GLY A 2 18.19 -19.04 9.02
CA GLY A 2 18.85 -18.80 10.32
C GLY A 2 18.15 -17.79 11.23
N ALA A 3 16.90 -17.42 10.94
CA ALA A 3 16.07 -16.69 11.90
C ALA A 3 15.55 -17.67 12.96
N ASP A 4 15.63 -17.28 14.22
CA ASP A 4 15.18 -18.07 15.37
C ASP A 4 14.74 -17.14 16.52
N SER A 5 14.56 -17.66 17.74
CA SER A 5 14.18 -16.88 18.91
C SER A 5 15.22 -15.86 19.40
N LYS A 6 16.47 -15.93 18.91
CA LYS A 6 17.58 -15.05 19.25
C LYS A 6 18.05 -14.18 18.08
N HIS A 7 17.79 -14.61 16.85
CA HIS A 7 18.24 -13.94 15.63
C HIS A 7 17.05 -13.44 14.80
N ALA A 8 16.80 -12.13 14.82
CA ALA A 8 15.85 -11.49 13.93
C ALA A 8 16.39 -11.50 12.48
N PRO A 9 15.55 -11.78 11.47
CA PRO A 9 15.97 -11.67 10.07
C PRO A 9 16.20 -10.21 9.69
N ILE A 10 17.24 -9.94 8.89
CA ILE A 10 17.42 -8.66 8.22
C ILE A 10 16.37 -8.58 7.09
N PRO A 11 15.63 -7.46 6.93
CA PRO A 11 14.73 -7.27 5.81
C PRO A 11 15.43 -7.52 4.49
N SER A 12 14.80 -8.33 3.64
CA SER A 12 15.43 -8.90 2.44
C SER A 12 15.88 -7.83 1.46
N LEU A 13 15.06 -6.78 1.33
CA LEU A 13 15.33 -5.63 0.51
C LEU A 13 16.52 -4.81 1.02
N LEU A 14 16.60 -4.59 2.34
CA LEU A 14 17.71 -3.87 2.98
C LEU A 14 19.04 -4.62 2.79
N ALA A 15 19.05 -5.93 3.02
CA ALA A 15 20.23 -6.76 2.79
C ALA A 15 20.68 -6.71 1.33
N THR A 16 19.73 -6.86 0.39
CA THR A 16 20.02 -6.85 -1.05
C THR A 16 20.59 -5.51 -1.49
N ALA A 17 19.93 -4.41 -1.16
CA ALA A 17 20.35 -3.07 -1.56
C ALA A 17 21.69 -2.69 -0.93
N GLY A 18 21.88 -2.98 0.37
CA GLY A 18 23.14 -2.72 1.08
C GLY A 18 24.34 -3.41 0.42
N VAL A 19 24.22 -4.71 0.12
CA VAL A 19 25.27 -5.47 -0.58
C VAL A 19 25.45 -4.95 -2.01
N HIS A 20 24.35 -4.73 -2.74
CA HIS A 20 24.39 -4.24 -4.10
C HIS A 20 25.17 -2.92 -4.22
N HIS A 21 24.87 -1.95 -3.37
CA HIS A 21 25.52 -0.65 -3.36
C HIS A 21 26.95 -0.70 -2.87
N HIS A 22 27.25 -1.54 -1.89
CA HIS A 22 28.62 -1.74 -1.45
C HIS A 22 29.48 -2.31 -2.59
N LEU A 23 29.02 -3.36 -3.28
CA LEU A 23 29.75 -3.92 -4.42
C LEU A 23 29.91 -2.94 -5.59
N ILE A 24 28.99 -1.98 -5.77
CA ILE A 24 29.16 -0.90 -6.76
C ILE A 24 30.31 0.01 -6.33
N ARG A 25 30.34 0.43 -5.06
CA ARG A 25 31.39 1.31 -4.53
C ARG A 25 32.79 0.68 -4.62
N GLU A 26 32.88 -0.63 -4.39
CA GLU A 26 34.13 -1.39 -4.50
C GLU A 26 34.48 -1.80 -5.95
N GLY A 27 33.64 -1.48 -6.94
CA GLY A 27 33.86 -1.88 -8.34
C GLY A 27 33.71 -3.39 -8.63
N LEU A 28 33.19 -4.16 -7.68
CA LEU A 28 33.05 -5.62 -7.76
C LEU A 28 31.70 -6.06 -8.35
N ARG A 29 30.71 -5.17 -8.46
CA ARG A 29 29.34 -5.54 -8.85
C ARG A 29 29.23 -6.22 -10.22
N THR A 30 30.12 -5.91 -11.17
CA THR A 30 30.12 -6.53 -12.52
C THR A 30 30.62 -7.98 -12.50
N GLN A 31 31.35 -8.38 -11.47
CA GLN A 31 31.94 -9.71 -11.31
C GLN A 31 31.09 -10.63 -10.42
N THR A 32 29.97 -10.14 -9.89
CA THR A 32 29.17 -10.86 -8.88
C THR A 32 27.69 -10.92 -9.25
N GLY A 33 27.12 -12.13 -9.21
CA GLY A 33 25.67 -12.34 -9.22
C GLY A 33 25.10 -12.33 -7.81
N LEU A 34 23.94 -11.68 -7.61
CA LEU A 34 23.24 -11.68 -6.32
C LEU A 34 22.00 -12.57 -6.42
N VAL A 35 21.93 -13.61 -5.60
CA VAL A 35 20.75 -14.48 -5.48
C VAL A 35 20.19 -14.30 -4.08
N VAL A 36 18.93 -13.92 -3.98
CA VAL A 36 18.26 -13.64 -2.70
C VAL A 36 17.40 -14.84 -2.32
N GLU A 37 17.78 -15.53 -1.25
CA GLU A 37 16.95 -16.57 -0.65
C GLU A 37 16.27 -16.02 0.60
N SER A 38 14.95 -15.91 0.58
CA SER A 38 14.20 -15.28 1.68
C SER A 38 12.78 -15.84 1.85
N GLY A 39 12.27 -15.80 3.08
CA GLY A 39 10.88 -16.13 3.40
C GLY A 39 9.91 -14.95 3.32
N GLU A 40 10.41 -13.73 3.10
CA GLU A 40 9.61 -12.49 3.06
C GLU A 40 8.90 -12.23 1.71
N PRO A 41 9.53 -12.47 0.53
CA PRO A 41 8.93 -12.14 -0.75
C PRO A 41 7.76 -13.06 -1.08
N ARG A 42 6.60 -12.47 -1.36
CA ARG A 42 5.36 -13.20 -1.68
C ARG A 42 4.44 -12.42 -2.63
N GLU A 43 4.53 -11.09 -2.64
CA GLU A 43 3.78 -10.21 -3.54
C GLU A 43 4.65 -9.68 -4.67
N VAL A 44 4.01 -9.30 -5.78
CA VAL A 44 4.67 -8.75 -6.97
C VAL A 44 5.61 -7.59 -6.65
N SER A 45 5.20 -6.70 -5.74
CA SER A 45 5.97 -5.55 -5.27
C SER A 45 7.30 -5.96 -4.63
N HIS A 46 7.31 -7.03 -3.82
CA HIS A 46 8.52 -7.52 -3.16
C HIS A 46 9.58 -7.96 -4.19
N PHE A 47 9.16 -8.72 -5.21
CA PHE A 47 10.08 -9.14 -6.28
C PHE A 47 10.54 -7.96 -7.14
N ALA A 48 9.63 -7.04 -7.49
CA ALA A 48 9.97 -5.85 -8.26
C ALA A 48 11.00 -4.98 -7.51
N LEU A 49 10.83 -4.77 -6.21
CA LEU A 49 11.81 -4.07 -5.36
C LEU A 49 13.14 -4.82 -5.34
N LEU A 50 13.16 -6.12 -5.03
CA LEU A 50 14.41 -6.89 -4.98
C LEU A 50 15.20 -6.83 -6.30
N PHE A 51 14.53 -6.98 -7.44
CA PHE A 51 15.18 -6.80 -8.75
C PHE A 51 15.64 -5.35 -8.96
N GLY A 52 14.77 -4.37 -8.68
CA GLY A 52 15.06 -2.95 -8.80
C GLY A 52 16.26 -2.49 -7.97
N TYR A 53 16.57 -3.19 -6.87
CA TYR A 53 17.73 -2.95 -6.01
C TYR A 53 18.84 -4.00 -6.14
N GLY A 54 18.88 -4.73 -7.26
CA GLY A 54 20.09 -5.42 -7.72
C GLY A 54 20.10 -6.93 -7.59
N ALA A 55 19.03 -7.58 -7.11
CA ALA A 55 18.91 -9.04 -7.16
C ALA A 55 18.95 -9.55 -8.61
N GLY A 56 19.68 -10.63 -8.85
CA GLY A 56 19.69 -11.36 -10.12
C GLY A 56 18.68 -12.50 -10.16
N ALA A 57 18.42 -13.12 -9.02
CA ALA A 57 17.38 -14.13 -8.84
C ALA A 57 16.84 -14.08 -7.41
N VAL A 58 15.62 -14.55 -7.20
CA VAL A 58 14.96 -14.63 -5.90
C VAL A 58 14.41 -16.03 -5.69
N ASN A 59 14.78 -16.67 -4.58
CA ASN A 59 14.19 -17.92 -4.09
C ASN A 59 13.28 -17.63 -2.88
N PRO A 60 11.96 -17.53 -3.07
CA PRO A 60 11.00 -17.24 -2.01
C PRO A 60 10.59 -18.51 -1.24
N TYR A 61 11.55 -19.15 -0.56
CA TYR A 61 11.36 -20.51 -0.02
C TYR A 61 10.10 -20.66 0.86
N LEU A 62 9.81 -19.70 1.74
CA LEU A 62 8.67 -19.79 2.65
C LEU A 62 7.33 -19.64 1.91
N ALA A 63 7.30 -18.92 0.78
CA ALA A 63 6.12 -18.83 -0.05
C ALA A 63 5.82 -20.20 -0.71
N PHE A 64 6.86 -20.91 -1.17
CA PHE A 64 6.71 -22.27 -1.68
C PHE A 64 6.29 -23.26 -0.59
N ASP A 65 6.89 -23.20 0.59
CA ASP A 65 6.48 -24.04 1.74
C ASP A 65 5.01 -23.76 2.13
N THR A 66 4.59 -22.50 2.10
CA THR A 66 3.19 -22.11 2.36
C THR A 66 2.25 -22.71 1.30
N LEU A 67 2.61 -22.64 0.02
CA LEU A 67 1.82 -23.26 -1.06
C LEU A 67 1.71 -24.77 -0.89
N ALA A 68 2.80 -25.44 -0.52
CA ALA A 68 2.80 -26.87 -0.23
C ALA A 68 1.85 -27.20 0.94
N GLY A 69 1.84 -26.40 2.01
CA GLY A 69 0.89 -26.54 3.12
C GLY A 69 -0.58 -26.38 2.68
N LEU A 70 -0.87 -25.34 1.88
CA LEU A 70 -2.22 -25.09 1.35
C LEU A 70 -2.76 -26.23 0.48
N VAL A 71 -1.88 -26.92 -0.25
CA VAL A 71 -2.23 -28.07 -1.10
C VAL A 71 -2.38 -29.37 -0.30
N ARG A 72 -1.60 -29.57 0.77
CA ARG A 72 -1.64 -30.80 1.58
C ARG A 72 -2.80 -30.84 2.54
N GLU A 73 -3.07 -29.73 3.22
CA GLU A 73 -3.99 -29.68 4.37
C GLU A 73 -4.93 -28.47 4.33
N GLY A 74 -4.78 -27.59 3.34
CA GLY A 74 -5.52 -26.34 3.24
C GLY A 74 -6.66 -26.34 2.20
N PRO A 75 -7.09 -25.14 1.76
CA PRO A 75 -8.24 -24.99 0.87
C PRO A 75 -7.99 -25.46 -0.58
N LEU A 76 -6.75 -25.79 -0.94
CA LEU A 76 -6.38 -26.23 -2.29
C LEU A 76 -6.27 -27.76 -2.40
N VAL A 77 -6.54 -28.47 -1.31
CA VAL A 77 -6.61 -29.94 -1.28
C VAL A 77 -7.56 -30.43 -2.38
N HIS A 78 -7.13 -31.46 -3.12
CA HIS A 78 -7.83 -32.02 -4.29
C HIS A 78 -8.07 -31.05 -5.48
N THR A 79 -7.61 -29.80 -5.42
CA THR A 79 -7.80 -28.82 -6.49
C THR A 79 -6.60 -28.76 -7.44
N LEU A 80 -5.38 -28.85 -6.90
CA LEU A 80 -4.13 -28.84 -7.68
C LEU A 80 -3.00 -29.54 -6.92
N ASP A 81 -1.99 -30.04 -7.64
CA ASP A 81 -0.75 -30.55 -7.02
C ASP A 81 0.24 -29.42 -6.69
N ILE A 82 1.25 -29.74 -5.85
CA ILE A 82 2.24 -28.75 -5.37
C ILE A 82 3.01 -28.12 -6.54
N ALA A 83 3.44 -28.92 -7.52
CA ALA A 83 4.20 -28.43 -8.68
C ALA A 83 3.38 -27.43 -9.52
N SER A 84 2.08 -27.68 -9.66
CA SER A 84 1.13 -26.81 -10.33
C SER A 84 0.91 -25.51 -9.54
N ALA A 85 0.83 -25.59 -8.21
CA ALA A 85 0.75 -24.42 -7.33
C ALA A 85 1.94 -23.48 -7.54
N GLU A 86 3.16 -24.03 -7.45
CA GLU A 86 4.41 -23.30 -7.62
C GLU A 86 4.52 -22.69 -9.02
N LYS A 87 4.19 -23.47 -10.06
CA LYS A 87 4.19 -23.00 -11.45
C LYS A 87 3.22 -21.83 -11.65
N ASN A 88 2.03 -21.90 -11.05
CA ASN A 88 1.04 -20.83 -11.12
C ASN A 88 1.51 -19.58 -10.37
N PHE A 89 2.08 -19.74 -9.18
CA PHE A 89 2.68 -18.65 -8.41
C PHE A 89 3.79 -17.95 -9.20
N ILE A 90 4.76 -18.70 -9.74
CA ILE A 90 5.84 -18.16 -10.56
C ILE A 90 5.29 -17.43 -11.78
N LYS A 91 4.28 -18.00 -12.45
CA LYS A 91 3.62 -17.36 -13.60
C LYS A 91 2.96 -16.03 -13.20
N ALA A 92 2.28 -15.98 -12.06
CA ALA A 92 1.62 -14.78 -11.56
C ALA A 92 2.65 -13.69 -11.19
N ILE A 93 3.69 -14.04 -10.42
CA ILE A 93 4.77 -13.12 -10.05
C ILE A 93 5.48 -12.59 -11.30
N ARG A 94 5.86 -13.45 -12.25
CA ARG A 94 6.49 -13.04 -13.51
C ARG A 94 5.62 -12.05 -14.29
N LYS A 95 4.33 -12.35 -14.46
CA LYS A 95 3.39 -11.44 -15.15
C LYS A 95 3.28 -10.11 -14.40
N GLY A 96 3.21 -10.14 -13.08
CA GLY A 96 3.14 -8.95 -12.24
C GLY A 96 4.39 -8.08 -12.36
N VAL A 97 5.58 -8.67 -12.30
CA VAL A 97 6.85 -7.95 -12.43
C VAL A 97 6.98 -7.32 -13.81
N ILE A 98 6.65 -8.06 -14.89
CA ILE A 98 6.61 -7.51 -16.25
C ILE A 98 5.63 -6.33 -16.33
N LYS A 99 4.44 -6.44 -15.73
CA LYS A 99 3.47 -5.35 -15.67
C LYS A 99 4.00 -4.13 -14.90
N THR A 100 4.72 -4.34 -13.80
CA THR A 100 5.36 -3.25 -13.05
C THR A 100 6.42 -2.54 -13.88
N MET A 101 7.27 -3.29 -14.57
CA MET A 101 8.30 -2.75 -15.47
C MET A 101 7.69 -1.96 -16.63
N SER A 102 6.62 -2.48 -17.24
CA SER A 102 5.98 -1.85 -18.40
C SER A 102 5.33 -0.51 -18.07
N LYS A 103 4.97 -0.24 -16.80
CA LYS A 103 4.48 1.09 -16.37
C LYS A 103 5.49 2.21 -16.64
N MET A 104 6.77 1.87 -16.72
CA MET A 104 7.88 2.80 -16.95
C MET A 104 8.50 2.60 -18.33
N GLY A 105 7.85 1.83 -19.21
CA GLY A 105 8.35 1.53 -20.56
C GLY A 105 9.54 0.57 -20.62
N ILE A 106 9.90 -0.11 -19.52
CA ILE A 106 11.07 -1.01 -19.48
C ILE A 106 10.66 -2.40 -19.97
N SER A 107 11.32 -2.91 -21.01
CA SER A 107 10.97 -4.19 -21.65
C SER A 107 11.83 -5.37 -21.21
N THR A 108 12.98 -5.15 -20.55
CA THR A 108 13.89 -6.24 -20.14
C THR A 108 14.20 -6.20 -18.65
N LEU A 109 14.27 -7.38 -18.02
CA LEU A 109 14.62 -7.47 -16.59
C LEU A 109 16.05 -6.98 -16.34
N GLN A 110 16.95 -7.17 -17.30
CA GLN A 110 18.31 -6.67 -17.24
C GLN A 110 18.37 -5.15 -17.12
N GLY A 111 17.54 -4.42 -17.89
CA GLY A 111 17.45 -2.96 -17.80
C GLY A 111 16.73 -2.47 -16.54
N TYR A 112 15.84 -3.29 -15.97
CA TYR A 112 15.15 -2.97 -14.71
C TYR A 112 16.03 -3.20 -13.46
N ARG A 113 16.97 -4.15 -13.53
CA ARG A 113 17.77 -4.57 -12.39
C ARG A 113 18.73 -3.47 -11.93
N GLY A 114 18.59 -3.03 -10.69
CA GLY A 114 19.41 -1.93 -10.14
C GLY A 114 18.98 -0.54 -10.62
N ALA A 115 17.91 -0.42 -11.41
CA ALA A 115 17.46 0.87 -11.96
C ALA A 115 16.74 1.75 -10.93
N GLN A 116 16.37 1.22 -9.77
CA GLN A 116 15.73 1.95 -8.67
C GLN A 116 14.52 2.80 -9.09
N ILE A 117 13.60 2.22 -9.87
CA ILE A 117 12.40 2.93 -10.32
C ILE A 117 11.34 2.96 -9.22
N PHE A 118 11.71 3.53 -8.08
CA PHE A 118 10.95 3.62 -6.84
C PHE A 118 11.23 4.94 -6.14
N GLU A 119 10.29 5.35 -5.30
CA GLU A 119 10.46 6.47 -4.37
C GLU A 119 10.26 5.96 -2.95
N ALA A 120 11.13 6.37 -2.04
CA ALA A 120 10.99 6.08 -0.62
C ALA A 120 10.18 7.18 0.08
N VAL A 121 9.16 6.78 0.83
CA VAL A 121 8.35 7.68 1.66
C VAL A 121 8.44 7.20 3.10
N GLY A 122 8.82 8.10 4.01
CA GLY A 122 8.95 7.78 5.44
C GLY A 122 10.29 7.16 5.84
N LEU A 123 11.30 7.17 4.97
CA LEU A 123 12.68 6.74 5.31
C LEU A 123 13.58 7.96 5.41
N SER A 124 14.42 8.04 6.44
CA SER A 124 15.36 9.16 6.58
C SER A 124 16.35 9.24 5.42
N GLN A 125 16.75 10.46 5.07
CA GLN A 125 17.75 10.70 4.02
C GLN A 125 19.09 10.02 4.33
N GLU A 126 19.52 10.00 5.60
CA GLU A 126 20.73 9.31 6.03
C GLU A 126 20.66 7.81 5.74
N PHE A 127 19.54 7.17 6.11
CA PHE A 127 19.33 5.75 5.88
C PHE A 127 19.31 5.41 4.39
N VAL A 128 18.60 6.20 3.58
CA VAL A 128 18.56 6.03 2.12
C VAL A 128 19.93 6.21 1.50
N ASN A 129 20.68 7.26 1.89
CA ASN A 129 22.04 7.48 1.38
C ASN A 129 22.96 6.27 1.61
N ARG A 130 22.84 5.62 2.77
CA ARG A 130 23.69 4.49 3.15
C ARG A 130 23.28 3.18 2.47
N HIS A 131 21.99 2.88 2.41
CA HIS A 131 21.48 1.56 2.05
C HIS A 131 20.76 1.48 0.70
N PHE A 132 20.18 2.59 0.24
CA PHE A 132 19.37 2.71 -0.97
C PHE A 132 19.86 3.89 -1.81
N THR A 133 21.19 4.03 -1.92
CA THR A 133 21.85 5.21 -2.49
C THR A 133 21.23 5.61 -3.83
N TRP A 134 20.96 6.92 -4.01
CA TRP A 134 20.28 7.55 -5.16
C TRP A 134 18.76 7.43 -5.23
N THR A 135 18.11 6.71 -4.30
CA THR A 135 16.65 6.73 -4.21
C THR A 135 16.14 8.06 -3.66
N THR A 136 15.11 8.62 -4.28
CA THR A 136 14.46 9.84 -3.79
C THR A 136 13.70 9.58 -2.50
N THR A 137 13.86 10.45 -1.50
CA THR A 137 12.99 10.47 -0.31
C THR A 137 12.65 11.90 0.10
N ARG A 138 11.45 12.36 -0.28
CA ARG A 138 11.00 13.75 -0.04
C ARG A 138 10.43 13.94 1.36
N ILE A 139 9.78 12.90 1.86
CA ILE A 139 9.25 12.84 3.21
C ILE A 139 10.13 11.86 3.96
N GLY A 140 11.03 12.40 4.78
CA GLY A 140 11.90 11.60 5.64
C GLY A 140 11.11 10.86 6.72
N GLY A 141 11.81 10.04 7.49
CA GLY A 141 11.20 9.33 8.61
C GLY A 141 12.20 8.42 9.29
N ILE A 142 11.86 7.14 9.39
CA ILE A 142 12.59 6.17 10.19
C ILE A 142 13.97 5.84 9.64
N GLY A 143 14.86 5.36 10.50
CA GLY A 143 16.18 4.87 10.17
C GLY A 143 16.36 3.39 10.52
N ILE A 144 17.62 2.99 10.69
CA ILE A 144 17.97 1.59 10.96
C ILE A 144 17.46 1.11 12.33
N THR A 145 17.42 2.00 13.33
CA THR A 145 17.01 1.66 14.70
C THR A 145 15.55 1.24 14.75
N GLU A 146 14.65 2.02 14.16
CA GLU A 146 13.22 1.71 14.15
C GLU A 146 12.94 0.46 13.30
N ILE A 147 13.63 0.28 12.16
CA ILE A 147 13.51 -0.92 11.33
C ILE A 147 13.97 -2.18 12.09
N GLN A 148 15.00 -2.05 12.92
CA GLN A 148 15.46 -3.12 13.80
C GLN A 148 14.38 -3.44 14.84
N GLU A 149 13.84 -2.43 15.52
CA GLU A 149 12.78 -2.62 16.52
C GLU A 149 11.55 -3.31 15.92
N GLU A 150 11.11 -2.92 14.73
CA GLU A 150 9.99 -3.58 14.06
C GLU A 150 10.29 -5.05 13.70
N SER A 151 11.50 -5.32 13.24
CA SER A 151 11.92 -6.69 12.91
C SER A 151 11.98 -7.56 14.17
N GLN A 152 12.44 -6.99 15.29
CA GLN A 152 12.44 -7.64 16.60
C GLN A 152 11.01 -7.87 17.12
N LYS A 153 10.09 -6.91 16.98
CA LYS A 153 8.67 -7.10 17.35
C LYS A 153 8.04 -8.27 16.60
N ARG A 154 8.27 -8.37 15.28
CA ARG A 154 7.79 -9.51 14.47
C ARG A 154 8.40 -10.84 14.93
N GLN A 155 9.70 -10.85 15.25
CA GLN A 155 10.36 -12.03 15.79
C GLN A 155 9.78 -12.45 17.15
N GLN A 156 9.56 -11.50 18.07
CA GLN A 156 8.97 -11.76 19.39
C GLN A 156 7.55 -12.30 19.30
N LEU A 157 6.76 -11.84 18.32
CA LEU A 157 5.43 -12.39 18.04
C LEU A 157 5.50 -13.85 17.56
N ALA A 158 6.52 -14.20 16.76
CA ALA A 158 6.73 -15.56 16.29
C ALA A 158 7.35 -16.49 17.35
N TYR A 159 8.08 -15.93 18.32
CA TYR A 159 8.75 -16.65 19.40
C TYR A 159 8.40 -16.05 20.78
N PRO A 160 7.13 -16.18 21.24
CA PRO A 160 6.71 -15.63 22.51
C PRO A 160 7.41 -16.33 23.69
N ALA A 161 7.68 -15.58 24.76
CA ALA A 161 8.36 -16.10 25.96
C ALA A 161 7.55 -17.19 26.69
N THR A 162 6.23 -17.14 26.57
CA THR A 162 5.31 -18.17 27.08
C THR A 162 4.83 -19.02 25.92
N PRO A 163 4.89 -20.36 26.00
CA PRO A 163 4.37 -21.24 24.97
C PRO A 163 2.90 -20.91 24.67
N MET A 164 2.59 -20.69 23.40
CA MET A 164 1.21 -20.47 22.98
C MET A 164 0.43 -21.79 23.15
N THR A 165 -0.78 -21.72 23.71
CA THR A 165 -1.73 -22.82 23.60
C THR A 165 -2.07 -23.05 22.12
N ASN A 166 -2.41 -24.28 21.72
CA ASN A 166 -2.68 -24.63 20.31
C ASN A 166 -3.70 -23.71 19.61
N SER A 167 -4.59 -23.06 20.37
CA SER A 167 -5.60 -22.10 19.88
C SER A 167 -5.06 -20.73 19.44
N HIS A 168 -3.78 -20.43 19.66
CA HIS A 168 -3.17 -19.13 19.31
C HIS A 168 -2.04 -19.25 18.26
N GLN A 169 -1.98 -20.36 17.52
CA GLN A 169 -0.95 -20.57 16.48
C GLN A 169 -1.35 -20.01 15.09
N GLU A 170 -2.55 -19.44 14.96
CA GLU A 170 -3.03 -18.86 13.70
C GLU A 170 -2.46 -17.46 13.48
N LEU A 171 -2.21 -17.12 12.21
CA LEU A 171 -1.87 -15.76 11.84
C LEU A 171 -3.07 -14.83 12.09
N PRO A 172 -2.84 -13.59 12.56
CA PRO A 172 -3.92 -12.63 12.70
C PRO A 172 -4.58 -12.40 11.33
N PRO A 173 -5.92 -12.20 11.29
CA PRO A 173 -6.68 -12.08 10.05
C PRO A 173 -6.22 -10.93 9.14
N GLY A 174 -5.50 -9.96 9.68
CA GLY A 174 -5.08 -8.75 8.98
C GLY A 174 -6.23 -7.83 8.62
N GLY A 175 -5.89 -6.65 8.13
CA GLY A 175 -6.84 -5.59 7.78
C GLY A 175 -6.32 -4.69 6.69
N GLN A 176 -5.20 -5.01 6.05
CA GLN A 176 -4.53 -4.09 5.12
C GLN A 176 -5.35 -3.82 3.86
N TYR A 177 -6.08 -4.83 3.37
CA TYR A 177 -6.85 -4.74 2.13
C TYR A 177 -8.34 -4.40 2.32
N GLN A 178 -8.89 -4.73 3.49
CA GLN A 178 -10.30 -4.53 3.78
C GLN A 178 -10.45 -4.23 5.27
N TRP A 179 -11.36 -3.31 5.59
CA TRP A 179 -11.71 -3.01 6.97
C TRP A 179 -12.15 -4.27 7.71
N ARG A 180 -11.59 -4.47 8.90
CA ARG A 180 -12.01 -5.47 9.88
C ARG A 180 -11.99 -4.85 11.26
N GLU A 181 -12.93 -5.26 12.09
CA GLU A 181 -12.95 -4.83 13.49
C GLU A 181 -11.66 -5.28 14.21
N GLY A 182 -11.06 -4.37 14.98
CA GLY A 182 -9.83 -4.64 15.73
C GLY A 182 -8.55 -4.80 14.90
N SER A 183 -8.57 -4.47 13.60
CA SER A 183 -7.40 -4.54 12.72
C SER A 183 -6.90 -3.17 12.26
N GLU A 184 -6.20 -3.12 11.13
CA GLU A 184 -5.71 -1.89 10.52
C GLU A 184 -6.82 -0.85 10.39
N TYR A 185 -6.44 0.41 10.55
CA TYR A 185 -7.36 1.52 10.47
C TYR A 185 -7.73 1.85 9.01
N HIS A 186 -9.01 2.11 8.73
CA HIS A 186 -9.50 2.56 7.41
C HIS A 186 -10.26 3.87 7.52
N MET A 187 -9.91 4.86 6.70
CA MET A 187 -10.64 6.14 6.61
C MET A 187 -12.12 5.94 6.28
N TRP A 188 -12.42 4.96 5.41
CA TRP A 188 -13.78 4.50 5.18
C TRP A 188 -14.09 3.33 6.10
N ASN A 189 -14.74 3.63 7.22
CA ASN A 189 -15.22 2.64 8.18
C ASN A 189 -16.76 2.65 8.26
N PRO A 190 -17.40 1.59 8.78
CA PRO A 190 -18.86 1.48 8.83
C PRO A 190 -19.54 2.66 9.53
N ASN A 191 -18.92 3.21 10.59
CA ASN A 191 -19.49 4.35 11.32
C ASN A 191 -19.48 5.62 10.48
N ALA A 192 -18.36 5.94 9.83
CA ALA A 192 -18.25 7.10 8.94
C ALA A 192 -19.26 7.00 7.79
N ILE A 193 -19.37 5.82 7.15
CA ILE A 193 -20.30 5.58 6.04
C ILE A 193 -21.75 5.75 6.50
N ALA A 194 -22.13 5.17 7.64
CA ALA A 194 -23.49 5.27 8.16
C ALA A 194 -23.89 6.72 8.45
N LYS A 195 -22.98 7.50 9.05
CA LYS A 195 -23.24 8.92 9.35
C LYS A 195 -23.34 9.78 8.09
N LEU A 196 -22.49 9.55 7.10
CA LEU A 196 -22.59 10.24 5.81
C LEU A 196 -23.91 9.91 5.10
N GLN A 197 -24.30 8.62 5.07
CA GLN A 197 -25.55 8.20 4.44
C GLN A 197 -26.78 8.79 5.12
N ASP A 198 -26.82 8.81 6.46
CA ASP A 198 -27.90 9.46 7.20
C ASP A 198 -27.97 10.95 6.88
N ALA A 199 -26.83 11.66 6.97
CA ALA A 199 -26.75 13.09 6.71
C ALA A 199 -27.33 13.49 5.36
N VAL A 200 -26.95 12.79 4.28
CA VAL A 200 -27.39 13.14 2.92
C VAL A 200 -28.81 12.65 2.59
N ARG A 201 -29.30 11.57 3.23
CA ARG A 201 -30.64 11.04 2.98
C ARG A 201 -31.72 11.79 3.74
N THR A 202 -31.43 12.21 4.97
CA THR A 202 -32.40 12.90 5.85
C THR A 202 -32.18 14.41 5.89
N ASN A 203 -31.17 14.93 5.18
CA ASN A 203 -30.74 16.32 5.22
C ASN A 203 -30.47 16.79 6.66
N ASN A 204 -29.74 15.96 7.43
CA ASN A 204 -29.48 16.16 8.85
C ASN A 204 -28.06 16.74 9.08
N PRO A 205 -27.94 18.04 9.42
CA PRO A 205 -26.64 18.69 9.64
C PRO A 205 -25.85 18.07 10.79
N LYS A 206 -26.54 17.62 11.85
CA LYS A 206 -25.88 17.01 13.01
C LYS A 206 -25.17 15.71 12.63
N SER A 207 -25.79 14.88 11.77
CA SER A 207 -25.14 13.67 11.27
C SER A 207 -23.94 14.00 10.37
N PHE A 208 -23.98 15.11 9.64
CA PHE A 208 -22.83 15.59 8.86
C PHE A 208 -21.69 16.09 9.76
N GLU A 209 -22.01 16.80 10.84
CA GLU A 209 -21.04 17.20 11.87
C GLU A 209 -20.39 15.98 12.52
N GLU A 210 -21.17 14.95 12.86
CA GLU A 210 -20.64 13.70 13.40
C GLU A 210 -19.73 12.98 12.39
N PHE A 211 -20.13 12.90 11.12
CA PHE A 211 -19.30 12.36 10.03
C PHE A 211 -17.97 13.12 9.89
N THR A 212 -18.03 14.45 9.80
CA THR A 212 -16.81 15.26 9.64
C THR A 212 -15.93 15.23 10.88
N ALA A 213 -16.49 15.15 12.09
CA ALA A 213 -15.72 14.98 13.32
C ALA A 213 -14.98 13.64 13.35
N ILE A 214 -15.62 12.55 12.90
CA ILE A 214 -15.00 11.23 12.72
C ILE A 214 -13.79 11.37 11.78
N CYS A 215 -14.01 11.84 10.54
CA CYS A 215 -12.93 11.97 9.56
C CYS A 215 -11.82 12.95 9.99
N ASN A 216 -12.14 14.06 10.65
CA ASN A 216 -11.16 15.06 11.08
C ASN A 216 -10.31 14.60 12.25
N ARG A 217 -10.92 13.94 13.25
CA ARG A 217 -10.17 13.31 14.34
C ARG A 217 -9.19 12.27 13.80
N GLU A 218 -9.61 11.50 12.82
CA GLU A 218 -8.77 10.46 12.20
C GLU A 218 -7.63 11.05 11.37
N ASN A 219 -7.85 12.18 10.69
CA ASN A 219 -6.75 12.91 10.06
C ASN A 219 -5.67 13.28 11.08
N LYS A 220 -6.07 13.69 12.29
CA LYS A 220 -5.13 14.03 13.38
C LYS A 220 -4.44 12.80 13.98
N SER A 221 -4.98 11.60 13.81
CA SER A 221 -4.34 10.33 14.20
C SER A 221 -3.23 9.88 13.24
N GLN A 222 -2.71 10.78 12.40
CA GLN A 222 -1.51 10.59 11.55
C GLN A 222 -1.61 9.52 10.45
N TYR A 223 -2.82 9.20 9.97
CA TYR A 223 -3.00 8.25 8.87
C TYR A 223 -2.73 8.84 7.47
N THR A 224 -2.59 10.16 7.35
CA THR A 224 -2.34 10.84 6.07
C THR A 224 -1.33 11.97 6.25
N ILE A 225 -0.58 12.30 5.20
CA ILE A 225 0.40 13.41 5.21
C ILE A 225 -0.28 14.73 5.58
N ARG A 226 -1.46 15.02 5.03
CA ARG A 226 -2.23 16.24 5.35
C ARG A 226 -2.68 16.31 6.81
N GLY A 227 -2.75 15.18 7.51
CA GLY A 227 -3.03 15.10 8.93
C GLY A 227 -1.91 15.62 9.83
N LEU A 228 -0.70 15.73 9.28
CA LEU A 228 0.48 16.31 9.95
C LEU A 228 0.55 17.84 9.80
N LEU A 229 -0.37 18.43 9.04
CA LEU A 229 -0.43 19.86 8.77
C LEU A 229 -1.51 20.50 9.64
N ASP A 230 -1.26 21.73 10.08
CA ASP A 230 -2.26 22.58 10.72
C ASP A 230 -2.30 23.95 10.03
N PHE A 231 -3.42 24.64 10.17
CA PHE A 231 -3.59 25.97 9.63
C PHE A 231 -2.83 26.99 10.49
N ASN A 232 -1.84 27.65 9.90
CA ASN A 232 -1.28 28.87 10.47
C ASN A 232 -2.29 30.01 10.24
N LYS A 233 -3.18 30.22 11.21
CA LYS A 233 -4.23 31.25 11.12
C LYS A 233 -3.59 32.63 11.05
N SER A 234 -3.99 33.41 10.06
CA SER A 234 -3.55 34.80 9.87
C SER A 234 -4.75 35.72 9.97
N GLY A 235 -4.64 36.77 10.78
CA GLY A 235 -5.69 37.76 11.01
C GLY A 235 -6.80 37.29 11.96
N ASP A 236 -7.76 38.18 12.19
CA ASP A 236 -8.95 37.90 12.99
C ASP A 236 -9.99 37.12 12.17
N PRO A 237 -10.84 36.29 12.81
CA PRO A 237 -11.94 35.62 12.13
C PRO A 237 -12.88 36.64 11.45
N VAL A 238 -13.27 36.35 10.21
CA VAL A 238 -14.26 37.16 9.47
C VAL A 238 -15.69 36.63 9.68
N PRO A 239 -16.70 37.50 9.62
CA PRO A 239 -18.10 37.09 9.53
C PRO A 239 -18.35 36.11 8.37
N LEU A 240 -19.26 35.14 8.54
CA LEU A 240 -19.52 34.09 7.54
C LEU A 240 -20.13 34.65 6.25
N ASP A 241 -20.86 35.77 6.34
CA ASP A 241 -21.44 36.49 5.20
C ASP A 241 -20.40 37.22 4.33
N GLU A 242 -19.18 37.42 4.83
CA GLU A 242 -18.04 37.89 4.04
C GLU A 242 -17.34 36.76 3.27
N VAL A 243 -17.60 35.49 3.63
CA VAL A 243 -17.06 34.33 2.94
C VAL A 243 -17.81 34.12 1.62
N GLU A 244 -17.10 33.67 0.59
CA GLU A 244 -17.74 33.35 -0.69
C GLU A 244 -18.91 32.35 -0.52
N PRO A 245 -20.04 32.56 -1.23
CA PRO A 245 -21.22 31.74 -1.04
C PRO A 245 -20.97 30.29 -1.49
N ALA A 246 -21.65 29.34 -0.86
CA ALA A 246 -21.53 27.92 -1.18
C ALA A 246 -21.76 27.62 -2.67
N SER A 247 -22.70 28.31 -3.32
CA SER A 247 -22.97 28.18 -4.75
C SER A 247 -21.73 28.49 -5.62
N ALA A 248 -20.89 29.44 -5.22
CA ALA A 248 -19.65 29.75 -5.92
C ALA A 248 -18.58 28.68 -5.65
N ILE A 249 -18.44 28.23 -4.40
CA ILE A 249 -17.49 27.17 -4.01
C ILE A 249 -17.77 25.87 -4.77
N LEU A 250 -19.04 25.46 -4.85
CA LEU A 250 -19.46 24.20 -5.47
C LEU A 250 -19.06 24.10 -6.95
N THR A 251 -18.99 25.20 -7.69
CA THR A 251 -18.54 25.20 -9.10
C THR A 251 -17.12 24.67 -9.29
N ARG A 252 -16.29 24.72 -8.23
CA ARG A 252 -14.92 24.21 -8.25
C ARG A 252 -14.87 22.68 -8.10
N PHE A 253 -15.95 22.06 -7.64
CA PHE A 253 -16.00 20.62 -7.42
C PHE A 253 -16.14 19.86 -8.74
N ALA A 254 -15.59 18.66 -8.76
CA ALA A 254 -15.78 17.71 -9.83
C ALA A 254 -15.93 16.31 -9.25
N THR A 255 -16.81 15.49 -9.80
CA THR A 255 -16.81 14.06 -9.49
C THR A 255 -15.58 13.42 -10.14
N GLY A 256 -15.05 12.37 -9.51
CA GLY A 256 -13.99 11.58 -10.12
C GLY A 256 -14.43 10.94 -11.44
N ALA A 257 -13.46 10.57 -12.28
CA ALA A 257 -13.68 9.82 -13.51
C ALA A 257 -14.07 8.37 -13.14
N VAL A 258 -15.35 8.01 -13.30
CA VAL A 258 -15.83 6.65 -13.01
C VAL A 258 -16.56 6.13 -14.25
N SER A 259 -16.03 5.06 -14.85
CA SER A 259 -16.53 4.59 -16.14
C SER A 259 -17.89 3.91 -16.03
N LEU A 260 -18.75 4.19 -17.02
CA LEU A 260 -19.94 3.39 -17.28
C LEU A 260 -19.52 1.93 -17.52
N GLY A 261 -20.06 0.99 -16.75
CA GLY A 261 -19.64 -0.42 -16.72
C GLY A 261 -18.81 -0.80 -15.49
N SER A 262 -18.08 0.14 -14.87
CA SER A 262 -17.55 -0.05 -13.51
C SER A 262 -18.60 0.24 -12.44
N ILE A 263 -19.55 1.13 -12.77
CA ILE A 263 -20.75 1.43 -11.98
C ILE A 263 -21.99 1.29 -12.87
N SER A 264 -23.16 1.21 -12.23
CA SER A 264 -24.43 1.17 -12.95
C SER A 264 -24.70 2.50 -13.68
N ARG A 265 -25.54 2.42 -14.73
CA ARG A 265 -25.99 3.60 -15.48
C ARG A 265 -26.66 4.61 -14.55
N GLU A 266 -27.53 4.13 -13.67
CA GLU A 266 -28.27 4.95 -12.72
C GLU A 266 -27.33 5.73 -11.80
N ALA A 267 -26.25 5.10 -11.32
CA ALA A 267 -25.24 5.76 -10.50
C ALA A 267 -24.47 6.83 -11.29
N HIS A 268 -24.07 6.51 -12.53
CA HIS A 268 -23.34 7.42 -13.41
C HIS A 268 -24.16 8.66 -13.76
N GLU A 269 -25.38 8.48 -14.25
CA GLU A 269 -26.31 9.55 -14.60
C GLU A 269 -26.71 10.39 -13.39
N THR A 270 -26.92 9.76 -12.22
CA THR A 270 -27.23 10.48 -10.97
C THR A 270 -26.14 11.49 -10.62
N MET A 271 -24.86 11.10 -10.75
CA MET A 271 -23.74 12.02 -10.51
C MET A 271 -23.71 13.15 -11.54
N ALA A 272 -23.89 12.86 -12.82
CA ALA A 272 -23.91 13.87 -13.88
C ALA A 272 -25.03 14.89 -13.67
N ILE A 273 -26.25 14.42 -13.42
CA ILE A 273 -27.42 15.27 -13.14
C ILE A 273 -27.17 16.13 -11.90
N ALA A 274 -26.62 15.56 -10.82
CA ALA A 274 -26.34 16.29 -9.59
C ALA A 274 -25.31 17.42 -9.81
N MET A 275 -24.20 17.13 -10.50
CA MET A 275 -23.15 18.11 -10.76
C MET A 275 -23.63 19.23 -11.69
N ASN A 276 -24.38 18.89 -12.74
CA ASN A 276 -24.96 19.88 -13.65
C ASN A 276 -25.95 20.80 -12.93
N ARG A 277 -26.77 20.27 -12.01
CA ARG A 277 -27.72 21.08 -11.21
C ARG A 277 -27.03 22.13 -10.33
N ILE A 278 -25.83 21.84 -9.85
CA ILE A 278 -25.06 22.77 -8.99
C ILE A 278 -24.02 23.59 -9.77
N GLY A 279 -24.01 23.52 -11.10
CA GLY A 279 -23.05 24.23 -11.95
C GLY A 279 -21.60 23.73 -11.81
N ALA A 280 -21.43 22.51 -11.34
CA ALA A 280 -20.13 21.85 -11.18
C ALA A 280 -19.88 20.87 -12.35
N ARG A 281 -18.80 20.09 -12.29
CA ARG A 281 -18.40 19.19 -13.39
C ARG A 281 -18.56 17.72 -13.00
N SER A 282 -19.10 16.90 -13.89
CA SER A 282 -18.94 15.44 -13.82
C SER A 282 -17.85 14.96 -14.76
N ASN A 283 -17.42 13.71 -14.61
CA ASN A 283 -16.41 13.11 -15.47
C ASN A 283 -16.86 11.71 -15.91
N THR A 284 -16.86 11.51 -17.21
CA THR A 284 -17.43 10.36 -17.92
C THR A 284 -16.66 9.05 -17.64
N GLY A 285 -15.37 9.15 -17.30
CA GLY A 285 -14.47 8.01 -17.20
C GLY A 285 -13.98 7.48 -18.54
N GLU A 286 -13.36 6.30 -18.52
CA GLU A 286 -12.79 5.66 -19.72
C GLU A 286 -13.83 4.86 -20.53
N GLY A 287 -15.07 4.74 -20.04
CA GLY A 287 -16.10 3.86 -20.60
C GLY A 287 -16.94 4.47 -21.73
N GLY A 288 -16.68 5.73 -22.09
CA GLY A 288 -17.58 6.51 -22.95
C GLY A 288 -18.87 6.90 -22.24
N GLU A 289 -19.79 7.52 -22.99
CA GLU A 289 -21.13 7.89 -22.54
C GLU A 289 -22.16 7.41 -23.57
N ASP A 290 -23.39 7.20 -23.12
CA ASP A 290 -24.50 7.02 -24.06
C ASP A 290 -24.76 8.36 -24.76
N TYR A 291 -24.96 8.29 -26.07
CA TYR A 291 -25.27 9.45 -26.90
C TYR A 291 -26.77 9.76 -26.91
N ASN A 292 -27.60 8.77 -26.62
CA ASN A 292 -29.07 8.88 -26.65
C ASN A 292 -29.63 9.32 -25.29
#